data_AF-A0A523PCB8-F1
#
_entry.id   AF-A0A523PCB8-F1
#
_cell.length_a   1.000
_cell.length_b   1.000
_cell.length_c   1.000
_cell.angle_alpha   90.00
_cell.angle_beta   90.00
_cell.angle_gamma   90.00
#
_symmetry.space_group_name_H-M   'P 1'
#
loop_
_entity.id
_entity.type
_entity.pdbx_description
1 polymer ?
#
loop_
_entity_poly.entity_id
_entity_poly.type
_entity_poly.pdbx_seq_one_letter_code
_entity_poly.pdbx_strand_id
1 'polypeptide(L)' 'MHSTARVIAFCFLLFLSIAASADSLTGKVIKITDGDTLYVLDANYQEHKIRLAEIDAPERKQAYGLTSRKHPAG' A
#
# COMPACT_ATOMS: atom_id res chain seq x y z
N MET A 1 26.20 -33.36 -13.05
CA MET A 1 25.23 -33.42 -11.93
C MET A 1 24.93 -32.06 -11.29
N HIS A 2 25.88 -31.14 -11.08
CA HIS A 2 25.60 -29.84 -10.46
C HIS A 2 24.87 -28.83 -11.37
N SER A 3 25.11 -28.85 -12.68
CA SER A 3 24.49 -27.91 -13.63
C SER A 3 22.99 -28.16 -13.83
N THR A 4 22.58 -29.43 -13.92
CA THR A 4 21.18 -29.84 -14.06
C THR A 4 20.34 -29.49 -12.83
N ALA A 5 20.87 -29.67 -11.63
CA ALA A 5 20.19 -29.29 -10.38
C ALA A 5 19.95 -27.76 -10.28
N ARG A 6 20.90 -26.95 -10.76
CA ARG A 6 20.76 -25.49 -10.82
C ARG A 6 19.68 -25.04 -11.79
N VAL A 7 19.59 -25.67 -12.96
CA VAL A 7 18.53 -25.38 -13.94
C VAL A 7 17.16 -25.74 -13.39
N ILE A 8 17.02 -26.90 -12.74
CA ILE A 8 15.76 -27.31 -12.11
C ILE A 8 15.36 -26.33 -11.00
N ALA A 9 16.29 -25.94 -10.12
CA ALA A 9 16.04 -24.96 -9.07
C ALA A 9 15.63 -23.60 -9.64
N PHE A 10 16.28 -23.16 -10.72
CA PHE A 10 15.93 -21.92 -11.41
C PHE A 10 14.52 -21.97 -12.02
N CYS A 11 14.17 -23.04 -12.74
CA CYS A 11 12.84 -23.23 -13.29
C CYS A 11 11.76 -23.28 -12.20
N PHE A 12 12.06 -23.91 -11.07
CA PHE A 12 11.16 -23.97 -9.92
C PHE A 12 10.91 -22.59 -9.31
N LEU A 13 11.97 -21.78 -9.12
CA LEU A 13 11.84 -20.40 -8.65
C LEU A 13 11.06 -19.52 -9.63
N LEU A 14 11.25 -19.74 -10.94
CA LEU A 14 10.54 -19.02 -11.98
C LEU A 14 9.04 -19.38 -11.97
N PHE A 15 8.71 -20.65 -11.79
CA PHE A 15 7.33 -21.09 -11.62
C PHE A 15 6.66 -20.48 -10.38
N LEU A 16 7.38 -20.39 -9.26
CA LEU A 16 6.85 -19.82 -8.01
C LEU A 16 6.52 -18.33 -8.14
N SER A 17 7.25 -17.58 -8.98
CA SER A 17 7.01 -16.15 -9.19
C SER A 17 5.68 -15.83 -9.89
N ILE A 18 5.08 -16.80 -10.59
CA ILE A 18 3.80 -16.64 -11.29
C ILE A 18 2.63 -16.49 -10.30
N ALA A 19 2.79 -16.98 -9.07
CA ALA A 19 1.75 -16.92 -8.04
C ALA A 19 1.63 -15.56 -7.34
N ALA A 20 2.43 -14.55 -7.72
CA ALA A 20 2.32 -13.21 -7.17
C ALA A 20 1.05 -12.51 -7.68
N SER A 21 0.08 -12.28 -6.79
CA SER A 21 -1.14 -11.52 -7.08
C SER A 21 -1.09 -10.15 -6.38
N ALA A 22 -1.33 -9.08 -7.13
CA ALA A 22 -1.64 -7.76 -6.57
C ALA A 22 -3.15 -7.67 -6.36
N ASP A 23 -3.56 -7.22 -5.17
CA ASP A 23 -4.96 -6.97 -4.87
C ASP A 23 -5.25 -5.45 -4.91
N SER A 24 -6.48 -5.09 -5.28
CA SER A 24 -6.91 -3.70 -5.41
C SER A 24 -8.08 -3.41 -4.48
N LEU A 25 -7.88 -2.47 -3.55
CA LEU A 25 -8.94 -2.00 -2.67
C LEU A 25 -9.63 -0.78 -3.29
N THR A 26 -10.94 -0.87 -3.52
CA THR A 26 -11.78 0.26 -3.95
C THR A 26 -12.80 0.60 -2.88
N GLY A 27 -12.95 1.87 -2.57
CA GLY A 27 -13.96 2.33 -1.62
C GLY A 27 -13.96 3.85 -1.46
N LYS A 28 -14.89 4.33 -0.64
CA LYS A 28 -15.03 5.75 -0.33
C LYS A 28 -14.09 6.13 0.81
N VAL A 29 -13.28 7.17 0.63
CA VAL A 29 -12.53 7.76 1.75
C VAL A 29 -13.52 8.41 2.72
N ILE A 30 -13.54 7.92 3.96
CA ILE A 30 -14.47 8.41 5.00
C ILE A 30 -13.77 9.26 6.08
N LYS A 31 -12.45 9.13 6.24
CA LYS A 31 -11.68 9.87 7.24
C LYS A 31 -10.21 9.99 6.85
N ILE A 32 -9.61 11.15 7.12
CA ILE A 32 -8.17 11.40 6.97
C ILE A 32 -7.59 11.71 8.36
N THR A 33 -6.58 10.96 8.78
CA THR A 33 -5.99 11.08 10.13
C THR A 33 -4.75 11.95 10.09
N ASP A 34 -3.77 11.57 9.29
CA ASP A 34 -2.50 12.28 9.11
C ASP A 34 -2.27 12.47 7.61
N GLY A 35 -1.16 13.09 7.19
CA GLY A 35 -0.94 13.34 5.76
C GLY A 35 -0.67 12.07 4.93
N ASP A 36 -0.36 10.95 5.58
CA ASP A 36 -0.11 9.65 4.96
C ASP A 36 -1.16 8.59 5.32
N THR A 37 -2.09 8.87 6.24
CA THR A 37 -2.99 7.87 6.82
C THR A 37 -4.45 8.23 6.66
N LEU A 38 -5.22 7.36 6.01
CA LEU A 38 -6.64 7.53 5.72
C LEU A 38 -7.46 6.25 5.98
N TYR A 39 -8.77 6.39 6.04
CA TYR A 39 -9.72 5.30 6.18
C TYR A 39 -10.64 5.22 4.97
N VAL A 40 -10.80 4.03 4.43
CA VAL A 40 -11.64 3.72 3.27
C VAL A 40 -12.78 2.80 3.70
N LEU A 41 -14.00 3.13 3.29
CA LEU A 41 -15.17 2.26 3.40
C LEU A 41 -15.39 1.55 2.07
N ASP A 42 -15.30 0.23 2.05
CA ASP A 42 -15.53 -0.56 0.85
C ASP A 42 -17.03 -0.80 0.58
N ALA A 43 -17.34 -1.50 -0.52
CA ALA A 43 -18.71 -1.83 -0.90
C ALA A 43 -19.41 -2.78 0.09
N ASN A 44 -18.65 -3.49 0.93
CA ASN A 44 -19.16 -4.39 1.96
C ASN A 44 -19.35 -3.67 3.31
N TYR A 45 -19.24 -2.34 3.33
CA TYR A 45 -19.26 -1.52 4.54
C TYR A 45 -18.15 -1.88 5.55
N GLN A 46 -17.04 -2.44 5.08
CA GLN A 46 -15.85 -2.66 5.90
C GLN A 46 -14.94 -1.43 5.85
N GLU A 47 -14.43 -1.05 7.02
CA GLU A 47 -13.51 0.05 7.19
C GLU A 47 -12.07 -0.44 7.14
N HIS A 48 -11.30 0.11 6.21
CA HIS A 48 -9.89 -0.21 5.99
C HIS A 48 -9.03 0.99 6.34
N LYS A 49 -8.08 0.80 7.27
CA LYS A 49 -7.05 1.81 7.57
C LYS A 49 -5.90 1.67 6.58
N ILE A 50 -5.67 2.69 5.77
CA ILE A 50 -4.63 2.73 4.73
C ILE A 50 -3.55 3.73 5.12
N ARG A 51 -2.30 3.27 5.07
CA ARG A 51 -1.11 4.12 5.19
C ARG A 51 -0.40 4.13 3.84
N LEU A 52 -0.23 5.31 3.27
CA LEU A 52 0.44 5.50 2.00
C LEU A 52 1.93 5.17 2.18
N ALA A 53 2.40 4.16 1.46
CA ALA A 53 3.81 3.80 1.47
C ALA A 53 4.64 4.96 0.88
N GLU A 54 5.84 5.18 1.43
CA GLU A 54 6.83 6.13 0.93
C GLU A 54 6.47 7.63 1.03
N ILE A 55 5.29 7.96 1.58
CA ILE A 55 4.92 9.33 1.95
C ILE A 55 5.15 9.50 3.45
N ASP A 56 6.25 10.15 3.83
CA ASP A 56 6.48 10.56 5.22
C ASP A 56 5.83 11.93 5.44
N ALA A 57 4.59 11.93 5.92
CA ALA A 57 3.89 13.15 6.27
C ALA A 57 4.19 13.55 7.72
N PRO A 58 4.44 14.84 8.03
CA PRO A 58 4.64 15.28 9.40
C PRO A 58 3.43 14.91 10.26
N GLU A 59 3.67 14.23 11.37
CA GLU A 59 2.60 13.85 12.29
C GLU A 59 1.88 15.09 12.85
N ARG A 60 0.61 14.93 13.27
CA ARG A 60 -0.21 15.99 13.88
C ARG A 60 0.46 16.82 14.96
N LYS A 61 1.41 16.24 15.70
CA LYS A 61 2.13 16.90 16.81
C LYS A 61 3.44 17.56 16.39
N GLN A 62 3.85 17.40 15.14
CA GLN A 62 5.05 18.05 14.59
C GLN A 62 4.71 19.40 13.97
N ALA A 63 5.71 20.28 13.89
CA ALA A 63 5.58 21.54 13.17
C ALA A 63 5.07 21.28 11.74
N TYR A 64 4.06 22.03 11.29
CA TYR A 64 3.38 21.90 10.00
C TYR A 64 2.42 20.70 9.79
N GLY A 65 2.19 19.84 10.79
CA GLY A 65 1.20 18.72 10.68
C GLY A 65 -0.26 19.15 10.44
N LEU A 66 -0.58 20.44 10.64
CA LEU A 66 -1.88 21.05 10.32
C LEU A 66 -1.97 21.55 8.86
N THR A 67 -0.84 21.77 8.19
CA THR A 67 -0.77 22.36 6.84
C THR A 67 -1.02 21.33 5.73
N SER A 68 -0.67 20.05 5.96
CA SER A 68 -0.84 18.96 4.98
C SER A 68 -2.30 18.58 4.66
N ARG A 69 -3.30 19.26 5.24
CA ARG A 69 -4.72 19.07 4.90
C ARG A 69 -5.29 20.10 3.90
N LYS A 70 -4.50 21.07 3.42
CA LYS A 70 -5.03 22.26 2.72
C LYS A 70 -4.89 22.33 1.19
N HIS A 71 -4.38 21.33 0.47
CA HIS A 71 -4.38 21.34 -1.00
C HIS A 71 -4.46 19.91 -1.54
N PRO A 72 -5.54 19.55 -2.27
CA PRO A 72 -5.62 19.91 -3.68
C PRO A 72 -7.02 20.39 -4.09
N ALA A 73 -7.14 21.70 -4.34
CA ALA A 73 -8.22 22.27 -5.13
C ALA A 73 -7.57 23.28 -6.08
N GLY A 74 -7.26 22.79 -7.27
CA GLY A 74 -6.79 23.50 -8.45
C GLY A 74 -7.13 22.67 -9.66
#